data_AF-A0A067PDY9-F1
#
_entry.id   AF-A0A067PDY9-F1
#
_cell.length_a   1.000
_cell.length_b   1.000
_cell.length_c   1.000
_cell.angle_alpha   90.00
_cell.angle_beta   90.00
_cell.angle_gamma   90.00
#
_symmetry.space_group_name_H-M   'P 1'
#
loop_
_entity.id
_entity.type
_entity.pdbx_description
1 polymer ?
#
loop_
_entity_poly.entity_id
_entity_poly.type
_entity_poly.pdbx_seq_one_letter_code
_entity_poly.pdbx_strand_id
1 'polypeptide(L)' 'HNVKDCRSETFWDGSPARCKCGRAGRLLNPDGANLCFDWQCVGGCASTSHAAKHKCSSCGKPDHRAQTCPQAEEA' A
#
# COMPACT_ATOMS: atom_id res chain seq x y z
N HIS A 1 -10.45 -5.68 3.14
CA HIS A 1 -10.10 -4.31 2.72
C HIS A 1 -9.77 -4.30 1.22
N ASN A 2 -10.49 -3.55 0.37
CA ASN A 2 -10.18 -3.47 -1.06
C ASN A 2 -9.31 -2.23 -1.33
N VAL A 3 -8.02 -2.43 -1.57
CA VAL A 3 -7.04 -1.33 -1.71
C VAL A 3 -7.36 -0.41 -2.89
N LYS A 4 -8.09 -0.90 -3.92
CA LYS A 4 -8.54 -0.09 -5.07
C LYS A 4 -9.59 0.95 -4.71
N ASP A 5 -10.44 0.65 -3.73
CA ASP A 5 -11.52 1.51 -3.27
C ASP A 5 -11.10 2.34 -2.05
N CYS A 6 -9.90 2.10 -1.52
CA CYS A 6 -9.39 2.82 -0.37
C CYS A 6 -9.03 4.26 -0.76
N ARG A 7 -9.98 5.16 -0.48
CA ARG A 7 -9.82 6.63 -0.54
C ARG A 7 -9.48 7.23 0.82
N SER A 8 -9.19 6.40 1.82
CA SER A 8 -8.88 6.89 3.16
C SER A 8 -7.56 7.64 3.12
N GLU A 9 -7.61 8.93 3.48
CA GLU A 9 -6.42 9.78 3.59
C GLU A 9 -5.73 9.63 4.96
N THR A 10 -6.32 8.82 5.85
CA THR A 10 -5.83 8.54 7.19
C THR A 10 -5.89 7.04 7.46
N PHE A 11 -4.89 6.54 8.19
CA PHE A 11 -4.99 5.26 8.88
C PHE A 11 -5.98 5.37 10.04
N TRP A 12 -6.29 4.21 10.61
CA TRP A 12 -7.17 4.12 11.78
C TRP A 12 -6.62 4.91 13.00
N ASP A 13 -5.28 5.06 13.15
CA ASP A 13 -4.70 5.83 14.28
C ASP A 13 -4.84 7.36 14.12
N GLY A 14 -5.34 7.82 12.97
CA GLY A 14 -5.39 9.25 12.62
C GLY A 14 -4.15 9.75 11.91
N SER A 15 -3.07 8.95 11.86
CA SER A 15 -1.90 9.23 11.03
C SER A 15 -2.27 9.31 9.55
N PRO A 16 -1.67 10.23 8.78
CA PRO A 16 -1.95 10.35 7.35
C PRO A 16 -1.61 9.04 6.65
N ALA A 17 -2.55 8.57 5.81
CA ALA A 17 -2.34 7.45 4.92
C ALA A 17 -1.11 7.78 4.07
N ARG A 18 -0.02 7.03 4.29
CA ARG A 18 1.24 7.26 3.58
C ARG A 18 0.98 7.16 2.08
N CYS A 19 0.23 6.14 1.68
CA CYS A 19 0.04 5.87 0.27
C CYS A 19 -1.32 6.35 -0.22
N LYS A 20 -1.32 7.11 -1.31
CA LYS A 20 -2.54 7.64 -1.93
C LYS A 20 -2.83 6.88 -3.21
N CYS A 21 -4.09 6.53 -3.44
CA CYS A 21 -4.53 6.09 -4.76
C CYS A 21 -4.62 7.33 -5.65
N GLY A 22 -3.62 7.49 -6.53
CA GLY A 22 -3.57 8.60 -7.47
C GLY A 22 -4.70 8.54 -8.50
N ARG A 23 -4.89 9.64 -9.23
CA ARG A 23 -5.96 9.82 -10.23
C ARG A 23 -5.96 8.77 -11.36
N ALA A 24 -4.86 8.05 -11.54
CA ALA A 24 -4.68 6.96 -12.51
C ALA A 24 -4.95 5.55 -11.92
N GLY A 25 -5.50 5.45 -10.70
CA GLY A 25 -5.71 4.17 -10.02
C GLY A 25 -4.41 3.50 -9.57
N ARG A 26 -3.32 4.28 -9.44
CA ARG A 26 -2.01 3.80 -9.00
C ARG A 26 -1.73 4.23 -7.57
N LEU A 27 -1.20 3.30 -6.79
CA LEU A 27 -0.74 3.59 -5.44
C LEU A 27 0.58 4.36 -5.49
N LEU A 28 0.61 5.51 -4.84
CA LEU A 28 1.80 6.35 -4.74
C LEU A 28 2.25 6.38 -3.27
N ASN A 29 3.53 6.16 -3.04
CA ASN A 29 4.21 6.37 -1.75
C ASN A 29 4.33 7.89 -1.45
N PRO A 30 4.52 8.34 -0.19
CA PRO A 30 4.88 9.73 0.15
C PRO A 30 5.97 10.35 -0.72
N ASP A 31 6.95 9.56 -1.18
CA ASP A 31 8.01 10.02 -2.08
C ASP A 31 7.56 10.24 -3.54
N GLY A 32 6.26 10.09 -3.83
CA GLY A 32 5.70 10.17 -5.20
C GLY A 32 5.97 8.95 -6.07
N ALA A 33 6.63 7.91 -5.53
CA ALA A 33 6.94 6.69 -6.28
C ALA A 33 5.72 5.76 -6.41
N ASN A 34 5.52 5.19 -7.60
CA ASN A 34 4.50 4.18 -7.85
C ASN A 34 4.82 2.87 -7.12
N LEU A 35 3.88 2.39 -6.31
CA LEU A 35 3.93 1.09 -5.64
C LEU A 35 3.39 -0.01 -6.54
N CYS A 36 3.86 -1.23 -6.30
CA CYS A 36 3.32 -2.41 -6.96
C CYS A 36 1.93 -2.70 -6.39
N PHE A 37 0.94 -2.73 -7.29
CA PHE A 37 -0.43 -3.01 -6.94
C PHE A 37 -0.62 -4.50 -6.57
N ASP A 38 -0.03 -5.41 -7.35
CA ASP A 38 -0.07 -6.85 -7.07
C ASP A 38 0.55 -7.18 -5.71
N TRP A 39 1.61 -6.46 -5.31
CA TRP A 39 2.18 -6.59 -3.98
C TRP A 39 1.19 -6.24 -2.87
N GLN A 40 0.28 -5.28 -3.08
CA GLN A 40 -0.76 -4.98 -2.09
C GLN A 40 -1.91 -5.98 -2.07
N CYS A 41 -2.08 -6.78 -3.12
CA CYS A 41 -3.13 -7.78 -3.21
C CYS A 41 -2.80 -9.06 -2.43
N VAL A 42 -3.82 -9.87 -2.14
CA VAL A 42 -3.68 -11.17 -1.45
C VAL A 42 -2.75 -12.10 -2.21
N GLY A 43 -2.77 -12.04 -3.55
CA GLY A 43 -1.86 -12.79 -4.41
C GLY A 43 -0.39 -12.42 -4.22
N GLY A 44 -0.10 -11.20 -3.75
CA GLY A 44 1.25 -10.66 -3.71
C GLY A 44 1.85 -10.49 -5.11
N CYS A 45 3.10 -10.06 -5.16
CA CYS A 45 3.88 -10.00 -6.39
C CYS A 45 5.18 -10.79 -6.21
N ALA A 46 5.42 -11.77 -7.08
CA ALA A 46 6.66 -12.56 -7.08
C ALA A 46 7.77 -11.92 -7.94
N SER A 47 7.48 -10.83 -8.66
CA SER A 47 8.47 -10.20 -9.53
C SER A 47 9.55 -9.48 -8.72
N THR A 48 10.81 -9.89 -8.89
CA THR A 48 11.96 -9.19 -8.29
C THR A 48 12.39 -7.97 -9.09
N SER A 49 11.98 -7.86 -10.37
CA SER A 49 12.33 -6.75 -11.27
C SER A 49 11.93 -5.37 -10.76
N HIS A 50 10.99 -5.29 -9.83
CA HIS A 50 10.55 -4.05 -9.22
C HIS A 50 10.34 -4.18 -7.71
N ALA A 51 11.19 -4.96 -7.03
CA ALA A 51 11.14 -5.14 -5.58
C ALA A 51 11.20 -3.82 -4.79
N ALA A 52 11.83 -2.77 -5.33
CA ALA A 52 11.82 -1.43 -4.72
C ALA A 52 10.41 -0.81 -4.59
N LYS A 53 9.45 -1.29 -5.39
CA LYS A 53 8.02 -0.89 -5.36
C LYS A 53 7.18 -1.81 -4.47
N HIS A 54 7.74 -2.90 -3.95
CA HIS A 54 7.09 -3.78 -2.98
C HIS A 54 7.15 -3.15 -1.60
N LYS A 55 6.49 -2.01 -1.42
CA LYS A 55 6.33 -1.39 -0.10
C LYS A 55 4.88 -1.47 0.29
N CYS A 56 4.62 -1.83 1.53
CA CYS A 56 3.28 -1.84 2.11
C CYS A 56 2.66 -0.45 1.97
N SER A 57 1.46 -0.37 1.39
CA SER A 57 0.75 0.90 1.28
C SER A 57 0.37 1.48 2.64
N SER A 58 0.27 0.61 3.65
CA SER A 58 -0.10 1.00 5.00
C SER A 58 1.10 1.56 5.77
N CYS A 59 2.08 0.73 6.12
CA CYS A 59 3.21 1.19 6.94
C CYS A 59 4.45 1.62 6.13
N GLY A 60 4.46 1.50 4.80
CA GLY A 60 5.61 1.83 3.95
C GLY A 60 6.77 0.83 3.99
N LYS A 61 6.68 -0.24 4.80
CA LYS A 61 7.75 -1.24 4.92
C LYS A 61 7.71 -2.23 3.74
N PRO A 62 8.86 -2.64 3.20
CA PRO A 62 8.90 -3.63 2.12
C PRO A 62 8.81 -5.09 2.60
N ASP A 63 8.84 -5.29 3.91
CA ASP A 63 8.86 -6.60 4.56
C ASP A 63 7.55 -7.40 4.36
N HIS A 64 6.44 -6.70 4.16
CA HIS A 64 5.12 -7.31 4.00
C HIS A 64 4.24 -6.54 3.02
N ARG A 65 3.12 -7.16 2.67
CA ARG A 65 2.04 -6.62 1.83
C ARG A 65 0.99 -5.92 2.66
N ALA A 66 0.23 -4.99 2.08
CA ALA A 66 -0.87 -4.30 2.78
C ALA A 66 -1.88 -5.26 3.44
N GLN A 67 -2.16 -6.41 2.82
CA GLN A 67 -3.10 -7.43 3.33
C GLN A 67 -2.63 -8.12 4.61
N THR A 68 -1.33 -8.14 4.89
CA THR A 68 -0.75 -8.72 6.11
C THR A 68 -0.11 -7.63 6.96
N CYS A 69 -0.51 -6.38 6.75
CA CYS A 69 0.01 -5.27 7.53
C CYS A 69 -0.72 -5.25 8.86
N PRO A 70 -0.01 -5.37 10.00
CA PRO A 70 -0.65 -5.27 11.31
C PRO A 70 -1.33 -3.91 11.53
N GLN A 71 -0.85 -2.86 10.86
CA GLN A 71 -1.49 -1.53 10.92
C GLN A 71 -2.73 -1.39 10.01
N ALA A 72 -3.09 -2.39 9.22
CA ALA A 72 -4.32 -2.36 8.43
C ALA A 72 -5.55 -2.86 9.21
N GLU A 73 -5.36 -3.46 10.39
CA GLU A 73 -6.39 -4.24 11.11
C GLU A 73 -6.79 -3.69 12.49
N GLU A 74 -6.60 -2.41 12.80
CA GLU A 74 -7.25 -1.86 13.99
C GLU A 74 -8.61 -1.26 13.57
N ALA A 75 -9.61 -2.13 13.70
CA ALA A 75 -11.05 -1.92 13.52
C ALA A 75 -11.69 -1.29 14.76
#